data_AF-A0A2G9TPX1-F1
#
_entry.id   AF-A0A2G9TPX1-F1
#
_cell.length_a   1.000
_cell.length_b   1.000
_cell.length_c   1.000
_cell.angle_alpha   90.00
_cell.angle_beta   90.00
_cell.angle_gamma   90.00
#
_symmetry.space_group_name_H-M   'P 1'
#
loop_
_entity.id
_entity.type
_entity.pdbx_description
1 polymer ?
#
loop_
_entity_poly.entity_id
_entity_poly.type
_entity_poly.pdbx_seq_one_letter_code
_entity_poly.pdbx_strand_id
1 'polypeptide(L)'
;AEKRLAALGKIPTNVEKMEEQLREQKDLDDEVYQKAEDVDHALAIIPMLSALVSVEDANSLEAQANQITSRYESIAHRVRITRDLLQDMALTVNDLFADLDSLEVWLSDMEQKMDEISEIAIAPDDLNEQSNIVGDLVTAITERDAQITAVIEVGRQLCRQATGDEALPLQYRMDQLKKRYGDIMLVADEKLQLLAKAIPLSERFHEGFDAVMEWVEAVEEDLIQIDSTDLDTQTQLVFSMEEGVSHWRPEVDDLIAVSSQLQALSSPDQADELFQSTAEMNRRVNQIADKVARRAERLDVADRQSRAVFDELSFLLEWLGDARDRVVAAGPPSIDPDFARTQLRNQLVMNEDVAANKARLREMTVEAKKVCRELGGEGGESGTALAEQCDHAKDLVDEIDDLRVRLESVEPAAGQPEQLQRQQVEMQTVAGSMATTENRLVGLREAGVALSGIIPAEEQTVINAQVDAVHDGWATITKLFADKNRDLVVAMEDAMAFHADLSNLLNWLDGAEKRLAMLPAADSVKVDEIPHVLEEVHAFKDEMDRQAVLKEQLCYTAAHIASGAPVHQAAAIRQPINKLNLRWAQLYSSLNDRENKVIHP
;
A
#
# COMPACT_ATOMS: atom_id res chain seq x y z
N ALA A 1 -64.79 -75.36 46.07
CA ALA A 1 -65.24 -74.08 45.49
C ALA A 1 -64.81 -72.84 46.28
N GLU A 2 -65.33 -72.56 47.48
CA GLU A 2 -65.11 -71.25 48.17
C GLU A 2 -63.63 -70.87 48.39
N LYS A 3 -62.77 -71.83 48.79
CA LYS A 3 -61.32 -71.58 48.94
C LYS A 3 -60.61 -71.34 47.59
N ARG A 4 -61.03 -72.05 46.54
CA ARG A 4 -60.49 -71.88 45.16
C ARG A 4 -60.88 -70.52 44.61
N LEU A 5 -62.13 -70.09 44.80
CA LEU A 5 -62.61 -68.73 44.47
C LEU A 5 -61.81 -67.62 45.15
N ALA A 6 -61.42 -67.81 46.42
CA ALA A 6 -60.60 -66.82 47.12
C ALA A 6 -59.17 -66.72 46.56
N ALA A 7 -58.62 -67.82 46.02
CA ALA A 7 -57.33 -67.83 45.36
C ALA A 7 -57.41 -67.21 43.95
N LEU A 8 -58.45 -67.53 43.18
CA LEU A 8 -58.73 -66.98 41.85
C LEU A 8 -59.08 -65.48 41.84
N GLY A 9 -59.40 -64.90 43.01
CA GLY A 9 -59.64 -63.46 43.13
C GLY A 9 -58.39 -62.59 43.10
N LYS A 10 -57.18 -63.18 43.06
CA LYS A 10 -55.90 -62.47 42.99
C LYS A 10 -55.40 -62.51 41.55
N ILE A 11 -55.31 -61.35 40.90
CA ILE A 11 -54.91 -61.27 39.50
C ILE A 11 -53.38 -61.37 39.39
N PRO A 12 -52.85 -62.32 38.62
CA PRO A 12 -51.42 -62.45 38.37
C PRO A 12 -50.94 -61.40 37.38
N THR A 13 -49.69 -61.00 37.52
CA THR A 13 -48.99 -60.02 36.66
C THR A 13 -48.09 -60.69 35.62
N ASN A 14 -48.33 -61.97 35.29
CA ASN A 14 -47.58 -62.72 34.30
C ASN A 14 -48.56 -63.54 33.44
N VAL A 15 -48.37 -63.50 32.13
CA VAL A 15 -49.16 -64.22 31.12
C VAL A 15 -49.28 -65.71 31.43
N GLU A 16 -48.19 -66.41 31.74
CA GLU A 16 -48.20 -67.85 32.02
C GLU A 16 -49.07 -68.19 33.24
N LYS A 17 -48.92 -67.42 34.32
CA LYS A 17 -49.74 -67.59 35.54
C LYS A 17 -51.20 -67.20 35.31
N MET A 18 -51.45 -66.24 34.41
CA MET A 18 -52.81 -65.85 34.04
C MET A 18 -53.51 -66.98 33.28
N GLU A 19 -52.81 -67.65 32.37
CA GLU A 19 -53.32 -68.84 31.68
C GLU A 19 -53.60 -70.00 32.65
N GLU A 20 -52.73 -70.21 33.66
CA GLU A 20 -52.96 -71.21 34.71
C GLU A 20 -54.22 -70.89 35.53
N GLN A 21 -54.42 -69.64 35.93
CA GLN A 21 -55.63 -69.23 36.65
C GLN A 21 -56.90 -69.35 35.82
N LEU A 22 -56.85 -69.03 34.52
CA LEU A 22 -57.98 -69.25 33.61
C LEU A 22 -58.33 -70.73 33.48
N ARG A 23 -57.33 -71.61 33.44
CA ARG A 23 -57.54 -73.07 33.40
C ARG A 23 -58.18 -73.56 34.69
N GLU A 24 -57.65 -73.15 35.85
CA GLU A 24 -58.19 -73.49 37.17
C GLU A 24 -59.61 -72.93 37.39
N GLN A 25 -59.90 -71.73 36.88
CA GLN A 25 -61.24 -71.16 36.91
C GLN A 25 -62.20 -71.98 36.06
N LYS A 26 -61.79 -72.38 34.84
CA LYS A 26 -62.61 -73.21 33.96
C LYS A 26 -62.91 -74.57 34.60
N ASP A 27 -61.89 -75.22 35.18
CA ASP A 27 -62.05 -76.48 35.90
C ASP A 27 -63.05 -76.34 37.07
N LEU A 28 -63.01 -75.21 37.79
CA LEU A 28 -63.96 -74.92 38.86
C LEU A 28 -65.39 -74.65 38.35
N ASP A 29 -65.54 -73.99 37.20
CA ASP A 29 -66.83 -73.74 36.56
C ASP A 29 -67.48 -75.06 36.12
N ASP A 30 -66.69 -75.93 35.48
CA ASP A 30 -67.12 -77.27 35.06
C ASP A 30 -67.51 -78.13 36.27
N GLU A 31 -66.76 -78.09 37.38
CA GLU A 31 -67.11 -78.78 38.62
C GLU A 31 -68.42 -78.27 39.24
N VAL A 32 -68.64 -76.96 39.27
CA VAL A 32 -69.87 -76.36 39.82
C VAL A 32 -71.06 -76.67 38.92
N TYR A 33 -70.86 -76.70 37.61
CA TYR A 33 -71.88 -77.11 36.64
C TYR A 33 -72.27 -78.58 36.82
N GLN A 34 -71.29 -79.49 36.94
CA GLN A 34 -71.56 -80.91 37.21
C GLN A 34 -72.31 -81.14 38.52
N LYS A 35 -72.04 -80.31 39.55
CA LYS A 35 -72.74 -80.39 40.85
C LYS A 35 -74.18 -79.87 40.83
N ALA A 36 -74.64 -79.28 39.72
CA ALA A 36 -76.04 -78.86 39.57
C ALA A 36 -77.01 -80.04 39.73
N GLU A 37 -76.72 -81.17 39.06
CA GLU A 37 -77.58 -82.36 39.09
C GLU A 37 -77.65 -82.96 40.50
N ASP A 38 -76.53 -82.99 41.24
CA ASP A 38 -76.48 -83.47 42.62
C ASP A 38 -77.33 -82.58 43.55
N VAL A 39 -77.31 -81.26 43.34
CA VAL A 39 -78.11 -80.29 44.10
C VAL A 39 -79.60 -80.43 43.76
N ASP A 40 -79.95 -80.52 42.48
CA ASP A 40 -81.33 -80.74 42.03
C ASP A 40 -81.89 -82.06 42.57
N HIS A 41 -81.08 -83.12 42.59
CA HIS A 41 -81.47 -84.40 43.14
C HIS A 41 -81.71 -84.32 44.65
N ALA A 42 -80.83 -83.65 45.40
CA ALA A 42 -81.02 -83.43 46.83
C ALA A 42 -82.30 -82.62 47.11
N LEU A 43 -82.55 -81.55 46.34
CA LEU A 43 -83.74 -80.71 46.45
C LEU A 43 -85.03 -81.44 46.05
N ALA A 44 -84.98 -82.43 45.15
CA ALA A 44 -86.13 -83.27 44.80
C ALA A 44 -86.47 -84.30 45.90
N ILE A 45 -85.47 -84.80 46.62
CA ILE A 45 -85.66 -85.78 47.71
C ILE A 45 -86.14 -85.10 49.01
N ILE A 46 -85.69 -83.88 49.30
CA ILE A 46 -86.01 -83.18 50.56
C ILE A 46 -87.53 -83.07 50.82
N PRO A 47 -88.39 -82.69 49.85
CA PRO A 47 -89.84 -82.68 50.04
C PRO A 47 -90.42 -84.08 50.36
N MET A 48 -89.86 -85.13 49.76
CA MET A 48 -90.29 -86.51 50.02
C MET A 48 -89.92 -86.95 51.45
N LEU A 49 -88.71 -86.60 51.91
CA LEU A 49 -88.27 -86.87 53.29
C LEU A 49 -89.05 -86.03 54.31
N SER A 50 -89.33 -84.77 54.00
CA SER A 50 -90.10 -83.84 54.85
C SER A 50 -91.52 -84.35 55.13
N ALA A 51 -92.12 -85.10 54.20
CA ALA A 51 -93.42 -85.74 54.37
C ALA A 51 -93.41 -86.98 55.30
N LEU A 52 -92.22 -87.50 55.64
CA LEU A 52 -92.04 -88.74 56.40
C LEU A 52 -91.51 -88.52 57.83
N VAL A 53 -91.22 -87.27 58.21
CA VAL A 53 -90.60 -86.89 59.49
C VAL A 53 -91.51 -85.96 60.31
N SER A 54 -91.08 -85.58 61.52
CA SER A 54 -91.81 -84.64 62.37
C SER A 54 -91.85 -83.24 61.75
N VAL A 55 -92.79 -82.39 62.16
CA VAL A 55 -92.89 -80.99 61.67
C VAL A 55 -91.62 -80.20 61.98
N GLU A 56 -90.97 -80.47 63.10
CA GLU A 56 -89.71 -79.81 63.51
C GLU A 56 -88.55 -80.24 62.61
N ASP A 57 -88.44 -81.53 62.31
CA ASP A 57 -87.43 -82.08 61.38
C ASP A 57 -87.68 -81.63 59.94
N ALA A 58 -88.94 -81.55 59.51
CA ALA A 58 -89.34 -81.06 58.18
C ALA A 58 -88.94 -79.58 57.99
N ASN A 59 -89.19 -78.73 58.99
CA ASN A 59 -88.75 -77.32 58.98
C ASN A 59 -87.21 -77.21 58.94
N SER A 60 -86.50 -78.11 59.63
CA SER A 60 -85.03 -78.18 59.59
C SER A 60 -84.51 -78.59 58.21
N LEU A 61 -85.13 -79.58 57.57
CA LEU A 61 -84.80 -80.02 56.20
C LEU A 61 -85.08 -78.91 55.17
N GLU A 62 -86.19 -78.17 55.30
CA GLU A 62 -86.50 -77.03 54.43
C GLU A 62 -85.48 -75.88 54.62
N ALA A 63 -85.07 -75.60 55.86
CA ALA A 63 -83.99 -74.64 56.13
C ALA A 63 -82.65 -75.07 55.50
N GLN A 64 -82.32 -76.36 55.56
CA GLN A 64 -81.14 -76.92 54.90
C GLN A 64 -81.25 -76.85 53.37
N ALA A 65 -82.43 -77.11 52.80
CA ALA A 65 -82.68 -76.96 51.36
C ALA A 65 -82.42 -75.53 50.90
N ASN A 66 -83.04 -74.56 51.57
CA ASN A 66 -82.85 -73.13 51.30
C ASN A 66 -81.38 -72.71 51.46
N GLN A 67 -80.69 -73.27 52.45
CA GLN A 67 -79.26 -73.02 52.65
C GLN A 67 -78.40 -73.60 51.52
N ILE A 68 -78.66 -74.83 51.06
CA ILE A 68 -77.94 -75.46 49.96
C ILE A 68 -78.18 -74.69 48.65
N THR A 69 -79.44 -74.35 48.34
CA THR A 69 -79.81 -73.54 47.16
C THR A 69 -79.09 -72.20 47.18
N SER A 70 -79.20 -71.43 48.28
CA SER A 70 -78.57 -70.12 48.39
C SER A 70 -77.04 -70.20 48.29
N ARG A 71 -76.41 -71.21 48.90
CA ARG A 71 -74.95 -71.40 48.81
C ARG A 71 -74.52 -71.80 47.40
N TYR A 72 -75.24 -72.70 46.75
CA TYR A 72 -74.94 -73.13 45.38
C TYR A 72 -75.07 -71.96 44.40
N GLU A 73 -76.18 -71.24 44.43
CA GLU A 73 -76.42 -70.06 43.58
C GLU A 73 -75.35 -68.98 43.81
N SER A 74 -74.99 -68.71 45.07
CA SER A 74 -73.93 -67.77 45.41
C SER A 74 -72.57 -68.20 44.87
N ILE A 75 -72.22 -69.49 44.97
CA ILE A 75 -70.97 -70.03 44.42
C ILE A 75 -70.98 -69.96 42.89
N ALA A 76 -72.04 -70.42 42.23
CA ALA A 76 -72.17 -70.39 40.77
C ALA A 76 -72.10 -68.96 40.23
N HIS A 77 -72.79 -68.02 40.88
CA HIS A 77 -72.73 -66.60 40.53
C HIS A 77 -71.32 -66.03 40.67
N ARG A 78 -70.64 -66.31 41.79
CA ARG A 78 -69.26 -65.85 42.03
C ARG A 78 -68.28 -66.46 41.04
N VAL A 79 -68.40 -67.75 40.70
CA VAL A 79 -67.55 -68.39 39.67
C VAL A 79 -67.72 -67.70 38.33
N ARG A 80 -68.96 -67.39 37.93
CA ARG A 80 -69.22 -66.67 36.66
C ARG A 80 -68.62 -65.26 36.66
N ILE A 81 -68.79 -64.50 37.74
CA ILE A 81 -68.18 -63.16 37.84
C ILE A 81 -66.65 -63.25 37.80
N THR A 82 -66.05 -64.19 38.53
CA THR A 82 -64.60 -64.39 38.54
C THR A 82 -64.09 -64.82 37.17
N ARG A 83 -64.85 -65.63 36.41
CA ARG A 83 -64.54 -65.96 35.01
C ARG A 83 -64.46 -64.71 34.14
N ASP A 84 -65.52 -63.91 34.14
CA ASP A 84 -65.64 -62.74 33.27
C ASP A 84 -64.51 -61.73 33.62
N LEU A 85 -64.25 -61.52 34.92
CA LEU A 85 -63.13 -60.70 35.39
C LEU A 85 -61.76 -61.23 34.93
N LEU A 86 -61.48 -62.53 35.11
CA LEU A 86 -60.21 -63.12 34.71
C LEU A 86 -60.02 -63.09 33.19
N GLN A 87 -61.08 -63.24 32.40
CA GLN A 87 -60.99 -63.10 30.95
C GLN A 87 -60.63 -61.67 30.54
N ASP A 88 -61.29 -60.66 31.09
CA ASP A 88 -61.00 -59.25 30.82
C ASP A 88 -59.57 -58.86 31.27
N MET A 89 -59.17 -59.34 32.44
CA MET A 89 -57.82 -59.11 32.98
C MET A 89 -56.75 -59.81 32.15
N ALA A 90 -57.04 -60.97 31.57
CA ALA A 90 -56.07 -61.69 30.74
C ALA A 90 -55.80 -60.95 29.43
N LEU A 91 -56.83 -60.37 28.83
CA LEU A 91 -56.66 -59.45 27.69
C LEU A 91 -55.81 -58.26 28.10
N THR A 92 -56.14 -57.61 29.22
CA THR A 92 -55.40 -56.44 29.73
C THR A 92 -53.91 -56.76 30.00
N VAL A 93 -53.62 -57.92 30.60
CA VAL A 93 -52.24 -58.37 30.87
C VAL A 93 -51.51 -58.63 29.55
N ASN A 94 -52.11 -59.38 28.62
CA ASN A 94 -51.48 -59.66 27.33
C ASN A 94 -51.20 -58.39 26.54
N ASP A 95 -52.17 -57.48 26.45
CA ASP A 95 -52.02 -56.21 25.74
C ASP A 95 -50.93 -55.34 26.39
N LEU A 96 -50.91 -55.25 27.73
CA LEU A 96 -49.87 -54.50 28.44
C LEU A 96 -48.47 -55.04 28.16
N PHE A 97 -48.27 -56.36 28.23
CA PHE A 97 -46.95 -56.96 28.02
C PHE A 97 -46.50 -56.84 26.57
N ALA A 98 -47.41 -56.98 25.60
CA ALA A 98 -47.12 -56.73 24.19
C ALA A 98 -46.71 -55.26 23.95
N ASP A 99 -47.41 -54.31 24.56
CA ASP A 99 -47.06 -52.89 24.50
C ASP A 99 -45.71 -52.59 25.17
N LEU A 100 -45.43 -53.18 26.34
CA LEU A 100 -44.15 -53.04 27.04
C LEU A 100 -42.99 -53.55 26.17
N ASP A 101 -43.11 -54.77 25.63
CA ASP A 101 -42.08 -55.36 24.78
C ASP A 101 -41.85 -54.51 23.51
N SER A 102 -42.94 -54.04 22.89
CA SER A 102 -42.87 -53.18 21.71
C SER A 102 -42.18 -51.84 22.00
N LEU A 103 -42.54 -51.18 23.11
CA LEU A 103 -41.96 -49.90 23.52
C LEU A 103 -40.49 -50.06 23.93
N GLU A 104 -40.10 -51.16 24.58
CA GLU A 104 -38.70 -51.40 24.93
C GLU A 104 -37.81 -51.59 23.69
N VAL A 105 -38.27 -52.34 22.70
CA VAL A 105 -37.57 -52.50 21.41
C VAL A 105 -37.47 -51.16 20.69
N TRP A 106 -38.57 -50.42 20.60
CA TRP A 106 -38.60 -49.11 19.96
C TRP A 106 -37.69 -48.09 20.67
N LEU A 107 -37.70 -48.03 22.01
CA LEU A 107 -36.78 -47.18 22.77
C LEU A 107 -35.32 -47.52 22.47
N SER A 108 -35.00 -48.80 22.34
CA SER A 108 -33.63 -49.23 22.04
C SER A 108 -33.17 -48.78 20.65
N ASP A 109 -34.07 -48.80 19.66
CA ASP A 109 -33.82 -48.27 18.31
C ASP A 109 -33.66 -46.75 18.31
N MET A 110 -34.50 -46.01 19.05
CA MET A 110 -34.37 -44.55 19.16
C MET A 110 -33.10 -44.15 19.91
N GLU A 111 -32.77 -44.81 21.02
CA GLU A 111 -31.54 -44.59 21.78
C GLU A 111 -30.31 -44.79 20.89
N GLN A 112 -30.29 -45.86 20.08
CA GLN A 112 -29.21 -46.10 19.12
C GLN A 112 -29.10 -44.97 18.08
N LYS A 113 -30.22 -44.59 17.45
CA LYS A 113 -30.22 -43.51 16.44
C LYS A 113 -29.78 -42.17 17.03
N MET A 114 -30.09 -41.89 18.29
CA MET A 114 -29.63 -40.68 18.98
C MET A 114 -28.12 -40.73 19.29
N ASP A 115 -27.59 -41.92 19.60
CA ASP A 115 -26.16 -42.13 19.87
C ASP A 115 -25.29 -42.00 18.61
N GLU A 116 -25.83 -42.40 17.45
CA GLU A 116 -25.18 -42.23 16.15
C GLU A 116 -24.92 -40.75 15.80
N ILE A 117 -25.68 -39.81 16.37
CA ILE A 117 -25.52 -38.35 16.19
C ILE A 117 -24.73 -37.75 17.37
N SER A 118 -23.69 -38.42 17.84
CA SER A 118 -22.88 -37.97 19.00
C SER A 118 -21.91 -36.85 18.64
N GLU A 119 -21.41 -36.80 17.42
CA GLU A 119 -20.51 -35.76 16.93
C GLU A 119 -21.27 -34.65 16.20
N ILE A 120 -21.16 -33.41 16.70
CA ILE A 120 -21.74 -32.21 16.07
C ILE A 120 -20.87 -31.83 14.87
N ALA A 121 -21.46 -31.80 13.67
CA ALA A 121 -20.75 -31.42 12.47
C ALA A 121 -20.28 -29.95 12.50
N ILE A 122 -19.31 -29.61 11.66
CA ILE A 122 -18.82 -28.22 11.52
C ILE A 122 -19.48 -27.51 10.33
N ALA A 123 -19.80 -28.23 9.26
CA ALA A 123 -20.34 -27.64 8.04
C ALA A 123 -21.84 -27.31 8.20
N PRO A 124 -22.32 -26.19 7.62
CA PRO A 124 -23.71 -25.77 7.78
C PRO A 124 -24.71 -26.79 7.22
N ASP A 125 -24.41 -27.36 6.06
CA ASP A 125 -25.25 -28.36 5.40
C ASP A 125 -25.39 -29.63 6.25
N ASP A 126 -24.27 -30.14 6.77
CA ASP A 126 -24.23 -31.32 7.63
C ASP A 126 -24.98 -31.07 8.96
N LEU A 127 -24.82 -29.88 9.56
CA LEU A 127 -25.55 -29.49 10.77
C LEU A 127 -27.06 -29.40 10.54
N ASN A 128 -27.47 -28.88 9.38
CA ASN A 128 -28.88 -28.80 9.02
C ASN A 128 -29.45 -30.20 8.76
N GLU A 129 -28.69 -31.10 8.13
CA GLU A 129 -29.06 -32.51 8.00
C GLU A 129 -29.20 -33.19 9.38
N GLN A 130 -28.22 -33.03 10.27
CA GLN A 130 -28.31 -33.51 11.65
C GLN A 130 -29.53 -32.95 12.39
N SER A 131 -29.85 -31.67 12.22
CA SER A 131 -31.03 -31.03 12.82
C SER A 131 -32.35 -31.59 12.31
N ASN A 132 -32.43 -31.90 11.02
CA ASN A 132 -33.61 -32.56 10.45
C ASN A 132 -33.79 -33.96 11.03
N ILE A 133 -32.71 -34.75 11.10
CA ILE A 133 -32.75 -36.11 11.67
C ILE A 133 -33.17 -36.07 13.15
N VAL A 134 -32.56 -35.19 13.96
CA VAL A 134 -32.92 -35.04 15.38
C VAL A 134 -34.37 -34.55 15.52
N GLY A 135 -34.83 -33.64 14.66
CA GLY A 135 -36.22 -33.17 14.64
C GLY A 135 -37.23 -34.29 14.36
N ASP A 136 -36.93 -35.16 13.39
CA ASP A 136 -37.75 -36.33 13.09
C ASP A 136 -37.78 -37.33 14.26
N LEU A 137 -36.62 -37.57 14.91
CA LEU A 137 -36.53 -38.43 16.09
C LEU A 137 -37.32 -37.85 17.28
N VAL A 138 -37.22 -36.55 17.54
CA VAL A 138 -37.99 -35.86 18.58
C VAL A 138 -39.49 -36.00 18.32
N THR A 139 -39.92 -35.83 17.07
CA THR A 139 -41.32 -36.01 16.67
C THR A 139 -41.76 -37.44 16.96
N ALA A 140 -40.99 -38.44 16.52
CA ALA A 140 -41.29 -39.85 16.80
C ALA A 140 -41.33 -40.17 18.30
N ILE A 141 -40.45 -39.55 19.10
CA ILE A 141 -40.41 -39.75 20.56
C ILE A 141 -41.63 -39.14 21.25
N THR A 142 -42.01 -37.94 20.85
CA THR A 142 -43.15 -37.21 21.45
C THR A 142 -44.49 -37.81 21.06
N GLU A 143 -44.63 -38.40 19.86
CA GLU A 143 -45.84 -39.12 19.45
C GLU A 143 -46.17 -40.33 20.35
N ARG A 144 -45.17 -40.88 21.06
CA ARG A 144 -45.34 -42.03 21.98
C ARG A 144 -45.65 -41.65 23.43
N ASP A 145 -45.70 -40.37 23.77
CA ASP A 145 -45.93 -39.89 25.16
C ASP A 145 -47.25 -40.41 25.75
N ALA A 146 -48.32 -40.33 24.95
CA ALA A 146 -49.64 -40.83 25.35
C ALA A 146 -49.65 -42.35 25.56
N GLN A 147 -48.95 -43.11 24.70
CA GLN A 147 -48.86 -44.56 24.81
C GLN A 147 -48.09 -44.98 26.07
N ILE A 148 -46.94 -44.34 26.34
CA ILE A 148 -46.15 -44.61 27.55
C ILE A 148 -46.93 -44.27 28.81
N THR A 149 -47.63 -43.13 28.82
CA THR A 149 -48.50 -42.76 29.95
C THR A 149 -49.62 -43.78 30.18
N ALA A 150 -50.26 -44.26 29.10
CA ALA A 150 -51.31 -45.27 29.18
C ALA A 150 -50.79 -46.60 29.73
N VAL A 151 -49.68 -47.12 29.19
CA VAL A 151 -49.02 -48.35 29.65
C VAL A 151 -48.62 -48.27 31.13
N ILE A 152 -48.08 -47.12 31.56
CA ILE A 152 -47.73 -46.88 32.96
C ILE A 152 -48.98 -46.85 33.87
N GLU A 153 -50.10 -46.28 33.42
CA GLU A 153 -51.31 -46.26 34.23
C GLU A 153 -51.98 -47.64 34.30
N VAL A 154 -52.07 -48.37 33.19
CA VAL A 154 -52.60 -49.75 33.15
C VAL A 154 -51.77 -50.68 34.02
N GLY A 155 -50.44 -50.65 33.91
CA GLY A 155 -49.57 -51.47 34.75
C GLY A 155 -49.67 -51.10 36.25
N ARG A 156 -49.88 -49.81 36.57
CA ARG A 156 -50.10 -49.38 37.97
C ARG A 156 -51.41 -49.91 38.52
N GLN A 157 -52.47 -49.94 37.71
CA GLN A 157 -53.76 -50.51 38.09
C GLN A 157 -53.65 -52.02 38.33
N LEU A 158 -52.95 -52.75 37.47
CA LEU A 158 -52.64 -54.18 37.65
C LEU A 158 -51.85 -54.44 38.93
N CYS A 159 -50.81 -53.66 39.22
CA CYS A 159 -50.04 -53.78 40.46
C CYS A 159 -50.90 -53.58 41.73
N ARG A 160 -51.97 -52.77 41.68
CA ARG A 160 -52.90 -52.62 42.83
C ARG A 160 -53.77 -53.86 43.06
N GLN A 161 -54.02 -54.66 42.04
CA GLN A 161 -54.89 -55.84 42.08
C GLN A 161 -54.10 -57.16 42.26
N ALA A 162 -52.79 -57.10 42.10
CA ALA A 162 -51.86 -58.22 42.24
C ALA A 162 -51.39 -58.44 43.68
N THR A 163 -50.70 -59.57 43.91
CA THR A 163 -50.01 -59.83 45.18
C THR A 163 -48.67 -59.10 45.23
N GLY A 164 -48.23 -58.68 46.44
CA GLY A 164 -47.03 -57.85 46.59
C GLY A 164 -45.74 -58.45 46.01
N ASP A 165 -45.59 -59.77 46.02
CA ASP A 165 -44.41 -60.46 45.47
C ASP A 165 -44.41 -60.45 43.92
N GLU A 166 -45.60 -60.44 43.30
CA GLU A 166 -45.78 -60.45 41.84
C GLU A 166 -45.88 -59.04 41.24
N ALA A 167 -46.32 -58.05 42.03
CA ALA A 167 -46.37 -56.65 41.60
C ALA A 167 -44.98 -56.00 41.46
N LEU A 168 -44.01 -56.44 42.26
CA LEU A 168 -42.67 -55.83 42.30
C LEU A 168 -41.91 -55.92 40.95
N PRO A 169 -41.82 -57.07 40.26
CA PRO A 169 -41.14 -57.14 38.96
C PRO A 169 -41.80 -56.27 37.88
N LEU A 170 -43.14 -56.23 37.83
CA LEU A 170 -43.87 -55.40 36.87
C LEU A 170 -43.64 -53.92 37.15
N GLN A 171 -43.72 -53.51 38.42
CA GLN A 171 -43.44 -52.14 38.83
C GLN A 171 -42.02 -51.72 38.44
N TYR A 172 -41.03 -52.58 38.71
CA TYR A 172 -39.64 -52.32 38.34
C TYR A 172 -39.48 -52.12 36.83
N ARG A 173 -40.10 -53.00 36.02
CA ARG A 173 -40.05 -52.91 34.55
C ARG A 173 -40.66 -51.60 34.05
N MET A 174 -41.80 -51.18 34.59
CA MET A 174 -42.43 -49.90 34.25
C MET A 174 -41.60 -48.69 34.67
N ASP A 175 -40.97 -48.74 35.85
CA ASP A 175 -40.08 -47.68 36.32
C ASP A 175 -38.83 -47.55 35.42
N GLN A 176 -38.30 -48.68 34.93
CA GLN A 176 -37.22 -48.68 33.94
C GLN A 176 -37.65 -48.08 32.61
N LEU A 177 -38.82 -48.47 32.07
CA LEU A 177 -39.35 -47.89 30.83
C LEU A 177 -39.54 -46.38 30.96
N LYS A 178 -40.18 -45.94 32.06
CA LYS A 178 -40.40 -44.52 32.35
C LYS A 178 -39.10 -43.75 32.44
N LYS A 179 -38.08 -44.34 33.09
CA LYS A 179 -36.76 -43.72 33.20
C LYS A 179 -36.10 -43.58 31.83
N ARG A 180 -36.02 -44.66 31.04
CA ARG A 180 -35.42 -44.65 29.70
C ARG A 180 -36.09 -43.62 28.78
N TYR A 181 -37.42 -43.54 28.82
CA TYR A 181 -38.15 -42.52 28.05
C TYR A 181 -37.82 -41.09 28.51
N GLY A 182 -37.74 -40.84 29.82
CA GLY A 182 -37.32 -39.54 30.34
C GLY A 182 -35.87 -39.20 29.94
N ASP A 183 -34.97 -40.18 30.00
CA ASP A 183 -33.55 -40.01 29.66
C ASP A 183 -33.40 -39.68 28.16
N ILE A 184 -34.08 -40.39 27.25
CA ILE A 184 -34.00 -40.09 25.81
C ILE A 184 -34.65 -38.73 25.45
N MET A 185 -35.73 -38.34 26.12
CA MET A 185 -36.31 -37.00 25.94
C MET A 185 -35.33 -35.89 26.36
N LEU A 186 -34.58 -36.10 27.45
CA LEU A 186 -33.55 -35.16 27.89
C LEU A 186 -32.42 -35.06 26.87
N VAL A 187 -31.89 -36.20 26.40
CA VAL A 187 -30.84 -36.24 25.37
C VAL A 187 -31.31 -35.56 24.08
N ALA A 188 -32.58 -35.73 23.72
CA ALA A 188 -33.16 -35.08 22.54
C ALA A 188 -33.22 -33.56 22.67
N ASP A 189 -33.67 -33.04 23.83
CA ASP A 189 -33.67 -31.60 24.11
C ASP A 189 -32.24 -31.03 24.13
N GLU A 190 -31.29 -31.71 24.77
CA GLU A 190 -29.89 -31.30 24.80
C GLU A 190 -29.28 -31.22 23.40
N LYS A 191 -29.52 -32.22 22.54
CA LYS A 191 -29.03 -32.20 21.15
C LYS A 191 -29.69 -31.11 20.31
N LEU A 192 -31.00 -30.89 20.43
CA LEU A 192 -31.69 -29.79 19.76
C LEU A 192 -31.09 -28.44 20.16
N GLN A 193 -30.82 -28.22 21.45
CA GLN A 193 -30.21 -26.98 21.93
C GLN A 193 -28.77 -26.80 21.46
N LEU A 194 -28.00 -27.90 21.35
CA LEU A 194 -26.64 -27.86 20.79
C LEU A 194 -26.68 -27.48 19.31
N LEU A 195 -27.51 -28.14 18.49
CA LEU A 195 -27.64 -27.87 17.06
C LEU A 195 -28.16 -26.45 16.81
N ALA A 196 -29.14 -25.99 17.58
CA ALA A 196 -29.67 -24.62 17.49
C ALA A 196 -28.62 -23.53 17.81
N LYS A 197 -27.57 -23.87 18.57
CA LYS A 197 -26.41 -22.99 18.81
C LYS A 197 -25.35 -23.14 17.72
N ALA A 198 -25.06 -24.36 17.28
CA ALA A 198 -24.00 -24.67 16.33
C ALA A 198 -24.31 -24.14 14.92
N ILE A 199 -25.55 -24.28 14.43
CA ILE A 199 -25.97 -23.85 13.09
C ILE A 199 -25.61 -22.37 12.81
N PRO A 200 -26.10 -21.39 13.60
CA PRO A 200 -25.81 -19.98 13.30
C PRO A 200 -24.32 -19.63 13.47
N LEU A 201 -23.59 -20.35 14.33
CA LEU A 201 -22.14 -20.16 14.46
C LEU A 201 -21.39 -20.68 13.22
N SER A 202 -21.80 -21.84 12.72
CA SER A 202 -21.24 -22.45 11.51
C SER A 202 -21.52 -21.60 10.27
N GLU A 203 -22.79 -21.20 10.05
CA GLU A 203 -23.16 -20.32 8.93
C GLU A 203 -22.34 -19.03 8.95
N ARG A 204 -22.30 -18.34 10.09
CA ARG A 204 -21.51 -17.11 10.24
C ARG A 204 -20.02 -17.33 10.01
N PHE A 205 -19.46 -18.44 10.48
CA PHE A 205 -18.05 -18.74 10.30
C PHE A 205 -17.71 -18.97 8.82
N HIS A 206 -18.44 -19.85 8.13
CA HIS A 206 -18.13 -20.21 6.74
C HIS A 206 -18.40 -19.05 5.78
N GLU A 207 -19.53 -18.33 5.93
CA GLU A 207 -19.82 -17.14 5.10
C GLU A 207 -18.76 -16.05 5.27
N GLY A 208 -18.37 -15.76 6.52
CA GLY A 208 -17.36 -14.75 6.80
C GLY A 208 -15.95 -15.20 6.39
N PHE A 209 -15.61 -16.48 6.57
CA PHE A 209 -14.34 -17.05 6.13
C PHE A 209 -14.21 -16.93 4.61
N ASP A 210 -15.22 -17.33 3.84
CA ASP A 210 -15.20 -17.23 2.38
C ASP A 210 -15.02 -15.77 1.92
N ALA A 211 -15.75 -14.83 2.55
CA ALA A 211 -15.64 -13.41 2.20
C ALA A 211 -14.26 -12.81 2.52
N VAL A 212 -13.67 -13.18 3.67
CA VAL A 212 -12.29 -12.79 4.01
C VAL A 212 -11.30 -13.38 3.01
N MET A 213 -11.46 -14.65 2.65
CA MET A 213 -10.53 -15.35 1.76
C MET A 213 -10.61 -14.82 0.32
N GLU A 214 -11.80 -14.46 -0.18
CA GLU A 214 -11.96 -13.77 -1.47
C GLU A 214 -11.22 -12.44 -1.47
N TRP A 215 -11.35 -11.63 -0.41
CA TRP A 215 -10.60 -10.39 -0.27
C TRP A 215 -9.08 -10.63 -0.17
N VAL A 216 -8.64 -11.63 0.59
CA VAL A 216 -7.23 -12.01 0.72
C VAL A 216 -6.65 -12.36 -0.65
N GLU A 217 -7.35 -13.14 -1.46
CA GLU A 217 -6.91 -13.53 -2.81
C GLU A 217 -6.79 -12.32 -3.74
N ALA A 218 -7.80 -11.44 -3.74
CA ALA A 218 -7.78 -10.21 -4.54
C ALA A 218 -6.61 -9.29 -4.16
N VAL A 219 -6.38 -9.07 -2.86
CA VAL A 219 -5.28 -8.22 -2.40
C VAL A 219 -3.92 -8.87 -2.62
N GLU A 220 -3.79 -10.19 -2.51
CA GLU A 220 -2.56 -10.89 -2.85
C GLU A 220 -2.23 -10.77 -4.35
N GLU A 221 -3.23 -10.80 -5.22
CA GLU A 221 -3.05 -10.53 -6.66
C GLU A 221 -2.60 -9.09 -6.91
N ASP A 222 -3.27 -8.10 -6.30
CA ASP A 222 -2.89 -6.69 -6.41
C ASP A 222 -1.45 -6.47 -5.91
N LEU A 223 -1.06 -7.06 -4.78
CA LEU A 223 0.30 -6.98 -4.23
C LEU A 223 1.36 -7.61 -5.14
N ILE A 224 1.00 -8.59 -5.98
CA ILE A 224 1.91 -9.18 -6.98
C ILE A 224 2.06 -8.23 -8.17
N GLN A 225 0.97 -7.59 -8.61
CA GLN A 225 0.95 -6.75 -9.81
C GLN A 225 1.42 -5.31 -9.54
N ILE A 226 1.40 -4.86 -8.29
CA ILE A 226 1.62 -3.45 -7.92
C ILE A 226 2.92 -2.86 -8.48
N ASP A 227 4.02 -3.62 -8.49
CA ASP A 227 5.32 -3.16 -9.00
C ASP A 227 5.34 -2.93 -10.52
N SER A 228 4.34 -3.43 -11.25
CA SER A 228 4.21 -3.29 -12.70
C SER A 228 3.26 -2.17 -13.14
N THR A 229 2.60 -1.51 -12.19
CA THR A 229 1.63 -0.43 -12.44
C THR A 229 2.28 0.95 -12.29
N ASP A 230 1.68 1.98 -12.88
CA ASP A 230 2.14 3.36 -12.71
C ASP A 230 1.91 3.85 -11.27
N LEU A 231 2.58 4.94 -10.90
CA LEU A 231 2.60 5.42 -9.51
C LEU A 231 1.22 5.88 -8.99
N ASP A 232 0.36 6.43 -9.86
CA ASP A 232 -0.98 6.87 -9.48
C ASP A 232 -1.85 5.66 -9.15
N THR A 233 -1.82 4.65 -10.03
CA THR A 233 -2.47 3.36 -9.80
C THR A 233 -1.93 2.66 -8.55
N GLN A 234 -0.61 2.65 -8.33
CA GLN A 234 -0.02 2.09 -7.10
C GLN A 234 -0.56 2.77 -5.85
N THR A 235 -0.66 4.11 -5.85
CA THR A 235 -1.15 4.89 -4.71
C THR A 235 -2.62 4.60 -4.42
N GLN A 236 -3.45 4.53 -5.47
CA GLN A 236 -4.87 4.20 -5.34
C GLN A 236 -5.09 2.76 -4.84
N LEU A 237 -4.32 1.79 -5.36
CA LEU A 237 -4.36 0.40 -4.93
C LEU A 237 -3.95 0.26 -3.46
N VAL A 238 -2.84 0.88 -3.03
CA VAL A 238 -2.42 0.82 -1.61
C VAL A 238 -3.48 1.42 -0.71
N PHE A 239 -4.07 2.57 -1.07
CA PHE A 239 -5.14 3.18 -0.29
C PHE A 239 -6.36 2.25 -0.15
N SER A 240 -6.79 1.63 -1.25
CA SER A 240 -7.88 0.64 -1.24
C SER A 240 -7.54 -0.58 -0.36
N MET A 241 -6.31 -1.08 -0.43
CA MET A 241 -5.84 -2.17 0.42
C MET A 241 -5.80 -1.77 1.90
N GLU A 242 -5.37 -0.56 2.25
CA GLU A 242 -5.37 -0.05 3.63
C GLU A 242 -6.80 0.04 4.20
N GLU A 243 -7.75 0.53 3.40
CA GLU A 243 -9.17 0.54 3.77
C GLU A 243 -9.70 -0.89 3.98
N GLY A 244 -9.37 -1.81 3.07
CA GLY A 244 -9.68 -3.22 3.20
C GLY A 244 -9.10 -3.85 4.47
N VAL A 245 -7.81 -3.61 4.78
CA VAL A 245 -7.16 -4.09 6.02
C VAL A 245 -7.86 -3.54 7.25
N SER A 246 -8.26 -2.26 7.24
CA SER A 246 -8.99 -1.65 8.35
C SER A 246 -10.39 -2.23 8.53
N HIS A 247 -11.05 -2.64 7.45
CA HIS A 247 -12.38 -3.24 7.49
C HIS A 247 -12.34 -4.69 7.96
N TRP A 248 -11.44 -5.51 7.40
CA TRP A 248 -11.42 -6.96 7.63
C TRP A 248 -10.73 -7.40 8.92
N ARG A 249 -9.86 -6.57 9.52
CA ARG A 249 -9.22 -6.91 10.80
C ARG A 249 -10.24 -7.20 11.93
N PRO A 250 -11.22 -6.32 12.20
CA PRO A 250 -12.28 -6.61 13.16
C PRO A 250 -13.10 -7.87 12.81
N GLU A 251 -13.40 -8.09 11.53
CA GLU A 251 -14.16 -9.27 11.09
C GLU A 251 -13.38 -10.58 11.32
N VAL A 252 -12.06 -10.57 11.12
CA VAL A 252 -11.20 -11.71 11.44
C VAL A 252 -11.16 -11.99 12.95
N ASP A 253 -11.08 -10.95 13.79
CA ASP A 253 -11.14 -11.11 15.26
C ASP A 253 -12.48 -11.74 15.71
N ASP A 254 -13.57 -11.30 15.08
CA ASP A 254 -14.91 -11.84 15.29
C ASP A 254 -15.02 -13.30 14.83
N LEU A 255 -14.48 -13.64 13.65
CA LEU A 255 -14.43 -15.01 13.15
C LEU A 255 -13.56 -15.93 14.01
N ILE A 256 -12.47 -15.42 14.59
CA ILE A 256 -11.67 -16.17 15.57
C ILE A 256 -12.52 -16.50 16.81
N ALA A 257 -13.32 -15.55 17.29
CA ALA A 257 -14.21 -15.77 18.42
C ALA A 257 -15.35 -16.75 18.10
N VAL A 258 -15.91 -16.70 16.89
CA VAL A 258 -16.93 -17.65 16.41
C VAL A 258 -16.33 -19.04 16.26
N SER A 259 -15.15 -19.15 15.63
CA SER A 259 -14.40 -20.41 15.48
C SER A 259 -14.12 -21.04 16.84
N SER A 260 -13.67 -20.28 17.83
CA SER A 260 -13.43 -20.80 19.18
C SER A 260 -14.71 -21.32 19.85
N GLN A 261 -15.87 -20.71 19.59
CA GLN A 261 -17.16 -21.20 20.09
C GLN A 261 -17.56 -22.50 19.40
N LEU A 262 -17.36 -22.60 18.08
CA LEU A 262 -17.67 -23.80 17.30
C LEU A 262 -16.76 -24.98 17.68
N GLN A 263 -15.46 -24.72 17.87
CA GLN A 263 -14.48 -25.69 18.39
C GLN A 263 -14.91 -26.29 19.75
N ALA A 264 -15.55 -25.51 20.62
CA ALA A 264 -16.02 -25.99 21.92
C ALA A 264 -17.25 -26.92 21.83
N LEU A 265 -17.93 -26.95 20.67
CA LEU A 265 -19.11 -27.76 20.41
C LEU A 265 -18.79 -29.00 19.55
N SER A 266 -17.66 -29.00 18.84
CA SER A 266 -17.24 -30.06 17.91
C SER A 266 -16.35 -31.13 18.57
N SER A 267 -16.06 -32.20 17.83
CA SER A 267 -15.09 -33.22 18.27
C SER A 267 -13.65 -32.65 18.33
N PRO A 268 -12.72 -33.27 19.08
CA PRO A 268 -11.34 -32.75 19.19
C PRO A 268 -10.61 -32.62 17.84
N ASP A 269 -10.84 -33.55 16.91
CA ASP A 269 -10.20 -33.54 15.59
C ASP A 269 -10.76 -32.40 14.72
N GLN A 270 -12.08 -32.23 14.73
CA GLN A 270 -12.79 -31.14 14.08
C GLN A 270 -12.39 -29.76 14.65
N ALA A 271 -12.25 -29.67 15.97
CA ALA A 271 -11.80 -28.45 16.62
C ALA A 271 -10.37 -28.06 16.22
N ASP A 272 -9.48 -29.04 16.07
CA ASP A 272 -8.11 -28.80 15.59
C ASP A 272 -8.10 -28.31 14.13
N GLU A 273 -8.94 -28.89 13.26
CA GLU A 273 -9.10 -28.44 11.87
C GLU A 273 -9.58 -26.97 11.79
N LEU A 274 -10.62 -26.61 12.55
CA LEU A 274 -11.11 -25.24 12.67
C LEU A 274 -10.04 -24.28 13.20
N PHE A 275 -9.27 -24.71 14.20
CA PHE A 275 -8.19 -23.89 14.74
C PHE A 275 -7.11 -23.64 13.68
N GLN A 276 -6.68 -24.68 12.96
CA GLN A 276 -5.67 -24.57 11.93
C GLN A 276 -6.10 -23.63 10.78
N SER A 277 -7.31 -23.81 10.25
CA SER A 277 -7.84 -22.95 9.17
C SER A 277 -7.97 -21.49 9.60
N THR A 278 -8.48 -21.26 10.81
CA THR A 278 -8.62 -19.92 11.40
C THR A 278 -7.25 -19.26 11.64
N ALA A 279 -6.27 -20.03 12.13
CA ALA A 279 -4.92 -19.53 12.34
C ALA A 279 -4.21 -19.19 11.02
N GLU A 280 -4.45 -19.97 9.96
CA GLU A 280 -3.93 -19.70 8.63
C GLU A 280 -4.54 -18.43 8.02
N MET A 281 -5.87 -18.27 8.08
CA MET A 281 -6.56 -17.05 7.65
C MET A 281 -6.00 -15.81 8.36
N ASN A 282 -5.92 -15.83 9.69
CA ASN A 282 -5.38 -14.72 10.47
C ASN A 282 -3.90 -14.43 10.11
N ARG A 283 -3.11 -15.48 9.86
CA ARG A 283 -1.73 -15.31 9.41
C ARG A 283 -1.64 -14.61 8.05
N ARG A 284 -2.46 -15.00 7.06
CA ARG A 284 -2.49 -14.38 5.72
C ARG A 284 -2.91 -12.92 5.80
N VAL A 285 -3.97 -12.60 6.55
CA VAL A 285 -4.44 -11.22 6.75
C VAL A 285 -3.38 -10.34 7.41
N ASN A 286 -2.67 -10.84 8.43
CA ASN A 286 -1.57 -10.08 9.05
C ASN A 286 -0.38 -9.89 8.09
N GLN A 287 -0.06 -10.87 7.26
CA GLN A 287 0.98 -10.73 6.23
C GLN A 287 0.61 -9.69 5.18
N ILE A 288 -0.66 -9.66 4.74
CA ILE A 288 -1.17 -8.61 3.86
C ILE A 288 -1.03 -7.25 4.54
N ALA A 289 -1.52 -7.11 5.77
CA ALA A 289 -1.44 -5.84 6.49
C ALA A 289 0.01 -5.33 6.63
N ASP A 290 0.96 -6.21 6.94
CA ASP A 290 2.38 -5.86 7.01
C ASP A 290 2.95 -5.43 5.64
N LYS A 291 2.58 -6.14 4.56
CA LYS A 291 3.02 -5.81 3.20
C LYS A 291 2.44 -4.47 2.73
N VAL A 292 1.14 -4.26 2.95
CA VAL A 292 0.41 -3.03 2.62
C VAL A 292 1.01 -1.86 3.39
N ALA A 293 1.20 -1.98 4.72
CA ALA A 293 1.80 -0.92 5.54
C ALA A 293 3.22 -0.56 5.09
N ARG A 294 4.06 -1.56 4.79
CA ARG A 294 5.41 -1.32 4.24
C ARG A 294 5.36 -0.61 2.89
N ARG A 295 4.36 -0.91 2.07
CA ARG A 295 4.19 -0.27 0.76
C ARG A 295 3.71 1.17 0.90
N ALA A 296 2.73 1.41 1.77
CA ALA A 296 2.25 2.75 2.10
C ALA A 296 3.38 3.63 2.64
N GLU A 297 4.17 3.12 3.60
CA GLU A 297 5.33 3.83 4.13
C GLU A 297 6.37 4.14 3.05
N ARG A 298 6.63 3.20 2.12
CA ARG A 298 7.54 3.43 0.99
C ARG A 298 7.04 4.54 0.07
N LEU A 299 5.75 4.53 -0.29
CA LEU A 299 5.16 5.56 -1.15
C LEU A 299 5.18 6.94 -0.47
N ASP A 300 4.84 7.00 0.81
CA ASP A 300 4.84 8.23 1.61
C ASP A 300 6.25 8.81 1.82
N VAL A 301 7.26 7.97 2.11
CA VAL A 301 8.66 8.41 2.18
C VAL A 301 9.12 8.97 0.83
N ALA A 302 8.79 8.28 -0.25
CA ALA A 302 9.21 8.68 -1.57
C ALA A 302 8.47 9.92 -2.10
N ASP A 303 7.19 10.13 -1.75
CA ASP A 303 6.47 11.39 -1.99
C ASP A 303 7.15 12.56 -1.27
N ARG A 304 7.47 12.41 0.03
CA ARG A 304 8.17 13.46 0.78
C ARG A 304 9.55 13.78 0.21
N GLN A 305 10.32 12.77 -0.15
CA GLN A 305 11.64 12.97 -0.75
C GLN A 305 11.53 13.60 -2.15
N SER A 306 10.54 13.20 -2.96
CA SER A 306 10.25 13.83 -4.26
C SER A 306 9.98 15.32 -4.08
N ARG A 307 9.08 15.71 -3.16
CA ARG A 307 8.81 17.12 -2.82
C ARG A 307 10.05 17.86 -2.36
N ALA A 308 10.86 17.26 -1.49
CA ALA A 308 12.11 17.88 -1.02
C ALA A 308 13.12 18.10 -2.16
N VAL A 309 13.16 17.19 -3.13
CA VAL A 309 13.99 17.35 -4.34
C VAL A 309 13.50 18.53 -5.17
N PHE A 310 12.19 18.62 -5.40
CA PHE A 310 11.59 19.73 -6.14
C PHE A 310 11.85 21.10 -5.47
N ASP A 311 11.70 21.18 -4.15
CA ASP A 311 11.91 22.43 -3.39
C ASP A 311 13.37 22.91 -3.51
N GLU A 312 14.35 22.01 -3.35
CA GLU A 312 15.77 22.39 -3.46
C GLU A 312 16.15 22.73 -4.90
N LEU A 313 15.61 22.02 -5.90
CA LEU A 313 15.84 22.38 -7.31
C LEU A 313 15.29 23.78 -7.62
N SER A 314 14.10 24.10 -7.11
CA SER A 314 13.50 25.42 -7.26
C SER A 314 14.37 26.51 -6.63
N PHE A 315 14.90 26.26 -5.42
CA PHE A 315 15.86 27.14 -4.76
C PHE A 315 17.15 27.32 -5.57
N LEU A 316 17.74 26.23 -6.09
CA LEU A 316 18.97 26.29 -6.87
C LEU A 316 18.78 27.06 -8.18
N LEU A 317 17.63 26.90 -8.84
CA LEU A 317 17.28 27.67 -10.04
C LEU A 317 17.13 29.16 -9.74
N GLU A 318 16.46 29.52 -8.63
CA GLU A 318 16.36 30.91 -8.18
C GLU A 318 17.73 31.50 -7.85
N TRP A 319 18.55 30.77 -7.08
CA TRP A 319 19.91 31.19 -6.74
C TRP A 319 20.79 31.36 -7.99
N LEU A 320 20.66 30.49 -9.00
CA LEU A 320 21.39 30.63 -10.27
C LEU A 320 20.99 31.90 -11.01
N GLY A 321 19.70 32.25 -10.99
CA GLY A 321 19.20 33.54 -11.48
C GLY A 321 19.86 34.73 -10.78
N ASP A 322 19.88 34.73 -9.45
CA ASP A 322 20.52 35.76 -8.63
C ASP A 322 22.04 35.83 -8.84
N ALA A 323 22.69 34.67 -8.94
CA ALA A 323 24.13 34.56 -9.14
C ALA A 323 24.53 35.17 -10.48
N ARG A 324 23.76 34.86 -11.52
CA ARG A 324 23.88 35.50 -12.83
C ARG A 324 23.74 37.01 -12.71
N ASP A 325 22.71 37.53 -12.04
CA ASP A 325 22.48 38.97 -11.94
C ASP A 325 23.62 39.70 -11.23
N ARG A 326 24.21 39.09 -10.20
CA ARG A 326 25.40 39.63 -9.51
C ARG A 326 26.64 39.63 -10.41
N VAL A 327 26.84 38.62 -11.24
CA VAL A 327 27.92 38.57 -12.25
C VAL A 327 27.71 39.64 -13.32
N VAL A 328 26.47 39.86 -13.74
CA VAL A 328 26.10 40.93 -14.69
C VAL A 328 26.31 42.33 -14.09
N ALA A 329 25.95 42.51 -12.82
CA ALA A 329 26.13 43.77 -12.10
C ALA A 329 27.59 44.04 -11.72
N ALA A 330 28.49 43.06 -11.84
CA ALA A 330 29.91 43.24 -11.62
C ALA A 330 30.50 44.13 -12.71
N GLY A 331 30.67 45.41 -12.38
CA GLY A 331 31.36 46.36 -13.24
C GLY A 331 32.81 45.95 -13.53
N PRO A 332 33.46 46.57 -14.53
CA PRO A 332 34.84 46.25 -14.90
C PRO A 332 35.81 46.41 -13.71
N PRO A 333 36.98 45.74 -13.74
CA PRO A 333 38.00 45.89 -12.70
C PRO A 333 38.35 47.36 -12.49
N SER A 334 38.18 47.85 -11.26
CA SER A 334 38.46 49.25 -10.94
C SER A 334 39.95 49.54 -10.93
N ILE A 335 40.28 50.78 -11.31
CA ILE A 335 41.63 51.34 -11.28
C ILE A 335 41.98 51.82 -9.85
N ASP A 336 40.98 51.96 -8.97
CA ASP A 336 41.13 52.32 -7.56
C ASP A 336 41.48 51.07 -6.71
N PRO A 337 42.61 51.05 -5.97
CA PRO A 337 43.06 49.88 -5.21
C PRO A 337 42.10 49.38 -4.11
N ASP A 338 41.37 50.28 -3.44
CA ASP A 338 40.47 49.90 -2.34
C ASP A 338 39.12 49.40 -2.88
N PHE A 339 38.66 49.95 -4.00
CA PHE A 339 37.49 49.44 -4.72
C PHE A 339 37.79 48.10 -5.40
N ALA A 340 38.97 47.94 -6.02
CA ALA A 340 39.41 46.66 -6.59
C ALA A 340 39.52 45.56 -5.52
N ARG A 341 39.98 45.88 -4.31
CA ARG A 341 39.95 44.97 -3.15
C ARG A 341 38.53 44.57 -2.75
N THR A 342 37.58 45.50 -2.83
CA THR A 342 36.17 45.22 -2.53
C THR A 342 35.52 44.34 -3.60
N GLN A 343 35.80 44.60 -4.88
CA GLN A 343 35.38 43.74 -6.00
C GLN A 343 35.94 42.33 -5.84
N LEU A 344 37.24 42.19 -5.54
CA LEU A 344 37.87 40.90 -5.29
C LEU A 344 37.27 40.18 -4.09
N ARG A 345 36.94 40.89 -3.00
CA ARG A 345 36.28 40.29 -1.83
C ARG A 345 34.89 39.76 -2.16
N ASN A 346 34.08 40.52 -2.90
CA ASN A 346 32.75 40.09 -3.32
C ASN A 346 32.83 38.91 -4.30
N GLN A 347 33.85 38.87 -5.16
CA GLN A 347 34.12 37.77 -6.08
C GLN A 347 34.53 36.49 -5.33
N LEU A 348 35.31 36.59 -4.25
CA LEU A 348 35.66 35.44 -3.41
C LEU A 348 34.42 34.85 -2.72
N VAL A 349 33.55 35.69 -2.17
CA VAL A 349 32.26 35.23 -1.59
C VAL A 349 31.40 34.56 -2.66
N MET A 350 31.35 35.11 -3.87
CA MET A 350 30.63 34.49 -4.99
C MET A 350 31.20 33.12 -5.38
N ASN A 351 32.52 32.97 -5.39
CA ASN A 351 33.17 31.69 -5.68
C ASN A 351 32.85 30.63 -4.60
N GLU A 352 32.80 31.05 -3.33
CA GLU A 352 32.39 30.18 -2.22
C GLU A 352 30.92 29.74 -2.37
N ASP A 353 30.01 30.66 -2.72
CA ASP A 353 28.59 30.38 -2.96
C ASP A 353 28.40 29.41 -4.16
N VAL A 354 29.12 29.62 -5.27
CA VAL A 354 29.09 28.72 -6.44
C VAL A 354 29.58 27.32 -6.06
N ALA A 355 30.69 27.22 -5.33
CA ALA A 355 31.21 25.93 -4.88
C ALA A 355 30.22 25.19 -3.96
N ALA A 356 29.54 25.92 -3.07
CA ALA A 356 28.53 25.37 -2.17
C ALA A 356 27.29 24.86 -2.94
N ASN A 357 26.75 25.65 -3.88
CA ASN A 357 25.56 25.24 -4.63
C ASN A 357 25.85 24.14 -5.65
N LYS A 358 27.06 24.10 -6.22
CA LYS A 358 27.55 22.97 -7.02
C LYS A 358 27.62 21.68 -6.20
N ALA A 359 27.93 21.73 -4.91
CA ALA A 359 27.90 20.57 -4.03
C ALA A 359 26.46 20.13 -3.73
N ARG A 360 25.57 21.07 -3.37
CA ARG A 360 24.14 20.80 -3.12
C ARG A 360 23.45 20.13 -4.31
N LEU A 361 23.71 20.61 -5.52
CA LEU A 361 23.13 20.06 -6.74
C LEU A 361 23.58 18.62 -7.03
N ARG A 362 24.83 18.27 -6.69
CA ARG A 362 25.31 16.88 -6.77
C ARG A 362 24.61 15.98 -5.76
N GLU A 363 24.47 16.44 -4.52
CA GLU A 363 23.74 15.71 -3.48
C GLU A 363 22.27 15.50 -3.91
N MET A 364 21.65 16.54 -4.46
CA MET A 364 20.27 16.51 -4.91
C MET A 364 20.05 15.54 -6.08
N THR A 365 20.99 15.50 -7.03
CA THR A 365 20.93 14.54 -8.15
C THR A 365 21.01 13.09 -7.66
N VAL A 366 21.77 12.82 -6.59
CA VAL A 366 21.85 11.49 -5.98
C VAL A 366 20.52 11.13 -5.30
N GLU A 367 19.94 12.06 -4.54
CA GLU A 367 18.65 11.84 -3.86
C GLU A 367 17.51 11.66 -4.87
N ALA A 368 17.44 12.46 -5.93
CA ALA A 368 16.47 12.31 -7.02
C ALA A 368 16.55 10.90 -7.66
N LYS A 369 17.77 10.43 -7.96
CA LYS A 369 17.99 9.08 -8.52
C LYS A 369 17.58 7.96 -7.55
N LYS A 370 17.72 8.19 -6.24
CA LYS A 370 17.28 7.25 -5.21
C LYS A 370 15.75 7.18 -5.15
N VAL A 371 15.07 8.33 -5.11
CA VAL A 371 13.61 8.43 -5.14
C VAL A 371 13.01 7.74 -6.37
N CYS A 372 13.62 7.94 -7.54
CA CYS A 372 13.19 7.29 -8.78
C CYS A 372 13.22 5.75 -8.68
N ARG A 373 14.28 5.18 -8.08
CA ARG A 373 14.41 3.73 -7.87
C ARG A 373 13.43 3.19 -6.84
N GLU A 374 13.07 4.00 -5.84
CA GLU A 374 12.17 3.61 -4.77
C GLU A 374 10.69 3.63 -5.21
N LEU A 375 10.33 4.55 -6.12
CA LEU A 375 8.99 4.75 -6.70
C LEU A 375 8.67 3.87 -7.91
N GLY A 376 9.66 3.49 -8.71
CA GLY A 376 9.41 2.75 -9.94
C GLY A 376 10.60 1.90 -10.35
N GLY A 377 10.37 0.61 -10.57
CA GLY A 377 11.22 -0.14 -11.47
C GLY A 377 11.24 0.58 -12.82
N GLU A 378 12.40 1.10 -13.21
CA GLU A 378 12.77 1.56 -14.55
C GLU A 378 11.61 2.05 -15.46
N GLY A 379 10.82 3.07 -15.09
CA GLY A 379 9.75 3.51 -15.99
C GLY A 379 8.79 4.63 -15.59
N GLY A 380 8.84 5.18 -14.37
CA GLY A 380 7.91 6.25 -13.97
C GLY A 380 8.25 7.60 -14.63
N GLU A 381 7.34 8.13 -15.46
CA GLU A 381 7.49 9.42 -16.18
C GLU A 381 7.78 10.61 -15.24
N SER A 382 7.30 10.58 -14.00
CA SER A 382 7.59 11.62 -12.99
C SER A 382 9.03 11.57 -12.46
N GLY A 383 9.60 10.37 -12.30
CA GLY A 383 10.99 10.21 -11.85
C GLY A 383 12.00 10.58 -12.95
N THR A 384 11.69 10.24 -14.20
CA THR A 384 12.52 10.64 -15.35
C THR A 384 12.56 12.15 -15.51
N ALA A 385 11.42 12.84 -15.36
CA ALA A 385 11.36 14.29 -15.47
C ALA A 385 12.19 15.01 -14.39
N LEU A 386 12.12 14.54 -13.13
CA LEU A 386 12.94 15.05 -12.02
C LEU A 386 14.44 14.83 -12.24
N ALA A 387 14.82 13.64 -12.71
CA ALA A 387 16.22 13.31 -12.97
C ALA A 387 16.78 14.14 -14.13
N GLU A 388 15.99 14.36 -15.19
CA GLU A 388 16.34 15.23 -16.32
C GLU A 388 16.49 16.69 -15.88
N GLN A 389 15.62 17.19 -15.00
CA GLN A 389 15.75 18.53 -14.42
C GLN A 389 17.04 18.70 -13.59
N CYS A 390 17.38 17.71 -12.76
CA CYS A 390 18.62 17.72 -11.98
C CYS A 390 19.87 17.75 -12.87
N ASP A 391 19.90 16.88 -13.88
CA ASP A 391 21.03 16.78 -14.80
C ASP A 391 21.15 18.08 -15.64
N HIS A 392 20.03 18.68 -16.05
CA HIS A 392 20.02 19.95 -16.77
C HIS A 392 20.51 21.13 -15.91
N ALA A 393 20.03 21.24 -14.67
CA ALA A 393 20.49 22.27 -13.74
C ALA A 393 22.00 22.16 -13.49
N LYS A 394 22.50 20.93 -13.32
CA LYS A 394 23.93 20.65 -13.08
C LYS A 394 24.81 21.16 -14.21
N ASP A 395 24.43 20.85 -15.43
CA ASP A 395 25.21 21.24 -16.60
C ASP A 395 25.24 22.77 -16.79
N LEU A 396 24.15 23.48 -16.45
CA LEU A 396 24.12 24.94 -16.46
C LEU A 396 25.05 25.57 -15.41
N VAL A 397 25.11 25.02 -14.19
CA VAL A 397 26.02 25.52 -13.15
C VAL A 397 27.47 25.37 -13.57
N ASP A 398 27.82 24.22 -14.14
CA ASP A 398 29.19 23.94 -14.61
C ASP A 398 29.58 24.87 -15.77
N GLU A 399 28.68 25.11 -16.74
CA GLU A 399 28.96 26.00 -17.87
C GLU A 399 29.01 27.48 -17.49
N ILE A 400 28.17 27.94 -16.55
CA ILE A 400 28.19 29.33 -16.06
C ILE A 400 29.49 29.61 -15.29
N ASP A 401 29.95 28.68 -14.46
CA ASP A 401 31.23 28.79 -13.75
C ASP A 401 32.40 28.87 -14.74
N ASP A 402 32.42 27.99 -15.75
CA ASP A 402 33.46 27.97 -16.79
C ASP A 402 33.46 29.24 -17.66
N LEU A 403 32.29 29.70 -18.13
CA LEU A 403 32.18 30.92 -18.94
C LEU A 403 32.60 32.15 -18.14
N ARG A 404 32.23 32.22 -16.86
CA ARG A 404 32.62 33.31 -15.97
C ARG A 404 34.12 33.33 -15.73
N VAL A 405 34.73 32.22 -15.33
CA VAL A 405 36.18 32.12 -15.08
C VAL A 405 36.98 32.52 -16.33
N ARG A 406 36.49 32.14 -17.52
CA ARG A 406 37.12 32.51 -18.80
C ARG A 406 36.93 33.98 -19.16
N LEU A 407 35.80 34.59 -18.83
CA LEU A 407 35.57 36.01 -19.07
C LEU A 407 36.35 36.91 -18.10
N GLU A 408 36.60 36.42 -16.88
CA GLU A 408 37.40 37.06 -15.82
C GLU A 408 38.91 37.04 -16.12
N SER A 409 39.40 36.10 -16.93
CA SER A 409 40.83 35.96 -17.26
C SER A 409 41.30 36.80 -18.46
N VAL A 410 40.38 37.47 -19.18
CA VAL A 410 40.72 38.33 -20.31
C VAL A 410 41.14 39.71 -19.83
N GLU A 411 42.45 39.94 -19.72
CA GLU A 411 43.03 41.27 -19.46
C GLU A 411 42.78 42.24 -20.64
N PRO A 412 42.79 43.56 -20.45
CA PRO A 412 42.77 44.51 -21.59
C PRO A 412 44.12 44.50 -22.33
N ALA A 413 44.14 44.17 -23.63
CA ALA A 413 45.36 44.26 -24.46
C ALA A 413 45.54 45.68 -25.03
N ALA A 414 46.51 46.41 -24.52
CA ALA A 414 46.85 47.72 -25.02
C ALA A 414 48.01 47.67 -26.03
N GLY A 415 47.66 47.30 -27.27
CA GLY A 415 48.41 47.70 -28.45
C GLY A 415 49.60 46.81 -28.87
N GLN A 416 49.82 45.65 -28.24
CA GLN A 416 50.80 44.67 -28.73
C GLN A 416 50.14 43.63 -29.65
N PRO A 417 50.62 43.45 -30.91
CA PRO A 417 49.98 42.55 -31.87
C PRO A 417 49.84 41.10 -31.40
N GLU A 418 50.87 40.56 -30.73
CA GLU A 418 50.87 39.18 -30.24
C GLU A 418 49.87 38.96 -29.10
N GLN A 419 49.65 39.97 -28.25
CA GLN A 419 48.68 39.90 -27.15
C GLN A 419 47.25 40.02 -27.67
N LEU A 420 47.00 40.93 -28.60
CA LEU A 420 45.71 41.09 -29.27
C LEU A 420 45.32 39.83 -30.06
N GLN A 421 46.27 39.18 -30.73
CA GLN A 421 46.03 37.93 -31.44
C GLN A 421 45.69 36.76 -30.50
N ARG A 422 46.33 36.69 -29.33
CA ARG A 422 45.96 35.69 -28.29
C ARG A 422 44.54 35.92 -27.77
N GLN A 423 44.16 37.18 -27.54
CA GLN A 423 42.80 37.52 -27.11
C GLN A 423 41.76 37.22 -28.18
N GLN A 424 42.08 37.42 -29.45
CA GLN A 424 41.20 37.06 -30.56
C GLN A 424 40.94 35.55 -30.61
N VAL A 425 41.96 34.72 -30.41
CA VAL A 425 41.81 33.26 -30.35
C VAL A 425 40.96 32.83 -29.14
N GLU A 426 41.15 33.46 -27.97
CA GLU A 426 40.31 33.19 -26.80
C GLU A 426 38.85 33.61 -27.03
N MET A 427 38.60 34.79 -27.63
CA MET A 427 37.25 35.23 -27.99
C MET A 427 36.58 34.32 -29.03
N GLN A 428 37.32 33.77 -29.99
CA GLN A 428 36.80 32.76 -30.92
C GLN A 428 36.46 31.44 -30.18
N THR A 429 37.24 31.07 -29.17
CA THR A 429 36.97 29.88 -28.35
C THR A 429 35.74 30.10 -27.47
N VAL A 430 35.58 31.29 -26.89
CA VAL A 430 34.37 31.67 -26.13
C VAL A 430 33.13 31.68 -27.03
N ALA A 431 33.23 32.20 -28.27
CA ALA A 431 32.13 32.15 -29.24
C ALA A 431 31.69 30.71 -29.56
N GLY A 432 32.64 29.78 -29.69
CA GLY A 432 32.35 28.36 -29.89
C GLY A 432 31.61 27.73 -28.71
N SER A 433 32.02 28.05 -27.48
CA SER A 433 31.31 27.62 -26.27
C SER A 433 29.91 28.24 -26.19
N MET A 434 29.76 29.52 -26.55
CA MET A 434 28.46 30.19 -26.52
C MET A 434 27.46 29.58 -27.50
N ALA A 435 27.89 29.21 -28.71
CA ALA A 435 27.02 28.55 -29.68
C ALA A 435 26.52 27.18 -29.19
N THR A 436 27.33 26.45 -28.42
CA THR A 436 26.91 25.20 -27.79
C THR A 436 25.86 25.45 -26.70
N THR A 437 26.12 26.39 -25.80
CA THR A 437 25.19 26.75 -24.71
C THR A 437 23.84 27.27 -25.24
N GLU A 438 23.83 28.03 -26.34
CA GLU A 438 22.61 28.50 -27.01
C GLU A 438 21.69 27.33 -27.44
N ASN A 439 22.26 26.30 -28.06
CA ASN A 439 21.49 25.11 -28.47
C ASN A 439 20.90 24.35 -27.27
N ARG A 440 21.57 24.38 -26.11
CA ARG A 440 21.12 23.68 -24.90
C ARG A 440 20.02 24.44 -24.16
N LEU A 441 20.04 25.78 -24.21
CA LEU A 441 18.98 26.64 -23.69
C LEU A 441 17.65 26.44 -24.45
N VAL A 442 17.72 26.12 -25.74
CA VAL A 442 16.53 25.68 -26.50
C VAL A 442 15.95 24.39 -25.90
N GLY A 443 16.80 23.42 -25.57
CA GLY A 443 16.40 22.19 -24.90
C GLY A 443 15.80 22.41 -23.50
N LEU A 444 16.34 23.34 -22.71
CA LEU A 444 15.76 23.72 -21.41
C LEU A 444 14.32 24.23 -21.55
N ARG A 445 14.11 25.07 -22.56
CA ARG A 445 12.81 25.67 -22.84
C ARG A 445 11.81 24.62 -23.29
N GLU A 446 12.22 23.71 -24.17
CA GLU A 446 11.39 22.59 -24.61
C GLU A 446 11.01 21.68 -23.42
N ALA A 447 11.96 21.37 -22.54
CA ALA A 447 11.72 20.60 -21.32
C ALA A 447 10.78 21.33 -20.34
N GLY A 448 11.00 22.63 -20.10
CA GLY A 448 10.14 23.45 -19.24
C GLY A 448 8.70 23.53 -19.75
N VAL A 449 8.50 23.63 -21.07
CA VAL A 449 7.17 23.60 -21.70
C VAL A 449 6.51 22.22 -21.55
N ALA A 450 7.27 21.12 -21.72
CA ALA A 450 6.75 19.77 -21.51
C ALA A 450 6.30 19.54 -20.06
N LEU A 451 7.11 19.98 -19.08
CA LEU A 451 6.79 19.93 -17.65
C LEU A 451 5.57 20.78 -17.28
N SER A 452 5.42 21.96 -17.88
CA SER A 452 4.24 22.81 -17.69
C SER A 452 2.94 22.08 -18.10
N GLY A 453 3.00 21.09 -18.99
CA GLY A 453 1.85 20.27 -19.37
C GLY A 453 1.39 19.24 -18.32
N ILE A 454 2.21 18.93 -17.31
CA ILE A 454 2.03 17.78 -16.40
C ILE A 454 1.76 18.25 -14.95
N ILE A 455 2.10 19.50 -14.62
CA ILE A 455 2.08 20.04 -13.26
C ILE A 455 0.86 20.99 -13.07
N PRO A 456 0.27 21.14 -11.86
CA PRO A 456 -0.85 22.07 -11.60
C PRO A 456 -0.59 23.54 -11.98
N ALA A 457 -1.64 24.26 -12.39
CA ALA A 457 -1.55 25.59 -12.99
C ALA A 457 -0.87 26.67 -12.12
N GLU A 458 -0.89 26.50 -10.80
CA GLU A 458 -0.24 27.41 -9.84
C GLU A 458 1.30 27.32 -9.98
N GLU A 459 1.83 26.11 -10.14
CA GLU A 459 3.27 25.83 -10.27
C GLU A 459 3.79 26.04 -11.70
N GLN A 460 2.91 25.92 -12.72
CA GLN A 460 3.24 26.23 -14.12
C GLN A 460 3.75 27.66 -14.31
N THR A 461 3.19 28.62 -13.57
CA THR A 461 3.59 30.03 -13.68
C THR A 461 5.02 30.28 -13.21
N VAL A 462 5.45 29.52 -12.19
CA VAL A 462 6.79 29.62 -11.61
C VAL A 462 7.84 29.05 -12.55
N ILE A 463 7.60 27.84 -13.09
CA ILE A 463 8.51 27.18 -14.04
C ILE A 463 8.68 28.03 -15.31
N ASN A 464 7.58 28.54 -15.87
CA ASN A 464 7.66 29.37 -17.08
C ASN A 464 8.41 30.69 -16.83
N ALA A 465 8.18 31.34 -15.67
CA ALA A 465 8.91 32.56 -15.32
C ALA A 465 10.42 32.31 -15.12
N GLN A 466 10.80 31.15 -14.57
CA GLN A 466 12.20 30.76 -14.39
C GLN A 466 12.89 30.45 -15.73
N VAL A 467 12.21 29.74 -16.64
CA VAL A 467 12.72 29.49 -18.00
C VAL A 467 12.92 30.79 -18.77
N ASP A 468 11.95 31.71 -18.70
CA ASP A 468 12.05 33.03 -19.33
C ASP A 468 13.21 33.84 -18.72
N ALA A 469 13.40 33.79 -17.40
CA ALA A 469 14.50 34.47 -16.74
C ALA A 469 15.86 33.96 -17.26
N VAL A 470 16.08 32.65 -17.36
CA VAL A 470 17.33 32.07 -17.88
C VAL A 470 17.59 32.54 -19.32
N HIS A 471 16.55 32.58 -20.15
CA HIS A 471 16.63 33.04 -21.53
C HIS A 471 17.00 34.53 -21.65
N ASP A 472 16.40 35.40 -20.83
CA ASP A 472 16.73 36.83 -20.80
C ASP A 472 18.18 37.09 -20.31
N GLY A 473 18.65 36.25 -19.39
CA GLY A 473 20.03 36.21 -18.94
C GLY A 473 21.02 35.90 -20.07
N TRP A 474 20.70 34.90 -20.89
CA TRP A 474 21.49 34.53 -22.06
C TRP A 474 21.58 35.66 -23.09
N ALA A 475 20.45 36.33 -23.38
CA ALA A 475 20.43 37.48 -24.29
C ALA A 475 21.38 38.60 -23.82
N THR A 476 21.54 38.76 -22.52
CA THR A 476 22.44 39.75 -21.91
C THR A 476 23.92 39.34 -22.01
N ILE A 477 24.26 38.06 -21.81
CA ILE A 477 25.63 37.54 -22.02
C ILE A 477 26.04 37.67 -23.49
N THR A 478 25.14 37.33 -24.42
CA THR A 478 25.33 37.51 -25.86
C THR A 478 25.63 38.97 -26.22
N LYS A 479 24.95 39.92 -25.57
CA LYS A 479 25.23 41.35 -25.73
C LYS A 479 26.62 41.74 -25.20
N LEU A 480 26.99 41.29 -24.00
CA LEU A 480 28.31 41.59 -23.41
C LEU A 480 29.47 41.02 -24.23
N PHE A 481 29.32 39.80 -24.78
CA PHE A 481 30.29 39.22 -25.70
C PHE A 481 30.41 40.06 -26.97
N ALA A 482 29.28 40.49 -27.55
CA ALA A 482 29.26 41.35 -28.72
C ALA A 482 29.98 42.69 -28.47
N ASP A 483 29.75 43.31 -27.30
CA ASP A 483 30.41 44.55 -26.90
C ASP A 483 31.92 44.36 -26.72
N LYS A 484 32.36 43.32 -25.98
CA LYS A 484 33.80 43.01 -25.81
C LYS A 484 34.50 42.67 -27.12
N ASN A 485 33.84 41.90 -27.99
CA ASN A 485 34.42 41.53 -29.29
C ASN A 485 34.55 42.76 -30.20
N ARG A 486 33.57 43.67 -30.16
CA ARG A 486 33.64 44.96 -30.85
C ARG A 486 34.83 45.79 -30.37
N ASP A 487 34.99 45.91 -29.05
CA ASP A 487 36.10 46.68 -28.46
C ASP A 487 37.47 46.08 -28.82
N LEU A 488 37.58 44.74 -28.83
CA LEU A 488 38.79 44.04 -29.26
C LEU A 488 39.12 44.31 -30.74
N VAL A 489 38.12 44.27 -31.63
CA VAL A 489 38.31 44.56 -33.06
C VAL A 489 38.81 46.00 -33.25
N VAL A 490 38.19 46.96 -32.56
CA VAL A 490 38.63 48.37 -32.63
C VAL A 490 40.06 48.53 -32.11
N ALA A 491 40.40 47.89 -31.00
CA ALA A 491 41.76 47.92 -30.44
C ALA A 491 42.79 47.26 -31.39
N MET A 492 42.41 46.21 -32.11
CA MET A 492 43.25 45.58 -33.13
C MET A 492 43.50 46.49 -34.32
N GLU A 493 42.45 47.13 -34.85
CA GLU A 493 42.55 48.06 -35.98
C GLU A 493 43.44 49.26 -35.64
N ASP A 494 43.22 49.88 -34.48
CA ASP A 494 44.02 51.01 -33.98
C ASP A 494 45.50 50.61 -33.80
N ALA A 495 45.76 49.44 -33.22
CA ALA A 495 47.12 48.94 -33.03
C ALA A 495 47.82 48.63 -34.37
N MET A 496 47.12 48.03 -35.32
CA MET A 496 47.64 47.74 -36.65
C MET A 496 48.00 49.02 -37.40
N ALA A 497 47.10 50.01 -37.39
CA ALA A 497 47.35 51.33 -37.98
C ALA A 497 48.56 52.02 -37.34
N PHE A 498 48.61 52.05 -35.99
CA PHE A 498 49.74 52.60 -35.25
C PHE A 498 51.08 51.96 -35.65
N HIS A 499 51.17 50.63 -35.67
CA HIS A 499 52.43 49.94 -35.99
C HIS A 499 52.81 50.09 -37.48
N ALA A 500 51.83 50.14 -38.39
CA ALA A 500 52.08 50.39 -39.81
C ALA A 500 52.63 51.80 -40.05
N ASP A 501 51.98 52.82 -39.49
CA ASP A 501 52.38 54.22 -39.62
C ASP A 501 53.72 54.51 -38.94
N LEU A 502 53.95 53.92 -37.76
CA LEU A 502 55.25 53.98 -37.08
C LEU A 502 56.36 53.38 -37.93
N SER A 503 56.14 52.20 -38.53
CA SER A 503 57.11 51.55 -39.42
C SER A 503 57.40 52.41 -40.65
N ASN A 504 56.35 52.95 -41.29
CA ASN A 504 56.47 53.83 -42.46
C ASN A 504 57.29 55.09 -42.14
N LEU A 505 56.98 55.77 -41.03
CA LEU A 505 57.70 56.96 -40.62
C LEU A 505 59.14 56.66 -40.20
N LEU A 506 59.41 55.55 -39.51
CA LEU A 506 60.78 55.16 -39.16
C LEU A 506 61.62 54.85 -40.41
N ASN A 507 61.06 54.13 -41.39
CA ASN A 507 61.72 53.83 -42.66
C ASN A 507 62.00 55.10 -43.47
N TRP A 508 61.01 56.00 -43.55
CA TRP A 508 61.19 57.30 -44.18
C TRP A 508 62.29 58.10 -43.48
N LEU A 509 62.28 58.12 -42.15
CA LEU A 509 63.21 58.90 -41.35
C LEU A 509 64.66 58.35 -41.45
N ASP A 510 64.83 57.03 -41.53
CA ASP A 510 66.11 56.39 -41.87
C ASP A 510 66.63 56.85 -43.24
N GLY A 511 65.74 56.97 -44.24
CA GLY A 511 66.08 57.49 -45.57
C GLY A 511 66.40 58.98 -45.56
N ALA A 512 65.62 59.76 -44.82
CA ALA A 512 65.75 61.21 -44.68
C ALA A 512 67.07 61.59 -43.97
N GLU A 513 67.43 60.89 -42.89
CA GLU A 513 68.71 61.07 -42.20
C GLU A 513 69.90 60.75 -43.13
N LYS A 514 69.82 59.68 -43.93
CA LYS A 514 70.85 59.36 -44.94
C LYS A 514 70.93 60.44 -46.04
N ARG A 515 69.79 60.96 -46.49
CA ARG A 515 69.73 62.04 -47.48
C ARG A 515 70.34 63.34 -46.93
N LEU A 516 70.03 63.70 -45.69
CA LEU A 516 70.65 64.83 -45.00
C LEU A 516 72.17 64.65 -44.94
N ALA A 517 72.67 63.45 -44.63
CA ALA A 517 74.10 63.17 -44.58
C ALA A 517 74.81 63.29 -45.95
N MET A 518 74.10 63.05 -47.06
CA MET A 518 74.62 63.14 -48.43
C MET A 518 74.65 64.56 -49.00
N LEU A 519 73.93 65.51 -48.41
CA LEU A 519 74.03 66.92 -48.83
C LEU A 519 75.48 67.42 -48.68
N PRO A 520 75.96 68.33 -49.54
CA PRO A 520 77.33 68.85 -49.42
C PRO A 520 77.51 69.65 -48.13
N ALA A 521 78.66 69.54 -47.47
CA ALA A 521 78.96 70.31 -46.26
C ALA A 521 78.93 71.81 -46.59
N ALA A 522 78.33 72.64 -45.74
CA ALA A 522 78.13 74.07 -46.03
C ALA A 522 79.44 74.76 -46.45
N ASP A 523 80.53 74.45 -45.76
CA ASP A 523 81.89 74.97 -46.01
C ASP A 523 82.51 74.52 -47.35
N SER A 524 81.87 73.59 -48.06
CA SER A 524 82.33 73.01 -49.34
C SER A 524 81.46 73.38 -50.55
N VAL A 525 80.36 74.12 -50.35
CA VAL A 525 79.44 74.56 -51.42
C VAL A 525 80.02 75.78 -52.13
N LYS A 526 80.13 75.73 -53.46
CA LYS A 526 80.56 76.90 -54.24
C LYS A 526 79.43 77.92 -54.41
N VAL A 527 79.77 79.19 -54.60
CA VAL A 527 78.79 80.30 -54.70
C VAL A 527 77.75 80.08 -55.81
N ASP A 528 78.13 79.44 -56.91
CA ASP A 528 77.25 79.07 -58.02
C ASP A 528 76.34 77.86 -57.74
N GLU A 529 76.67 77.05 -56.73
CA GLU A 529 75.92 75.85 -56.31
C GLU A 529 74.93 76.15 -55.15
N ILE A 530 75.09 77.28 -54.45
CA ILE A 530 74.22 77.72 -53.33
C ILE A 530 72.73 77.73 -53.70
N PRO A 531 72.28 78.30 -54.83
CA PRO A 531 70.85 78.33 -55.15
C PRO A 531 70.24 76.93 -55.31
N HIS A 532 71.01 75.99 -55.86
CA HIS A 532 70.57 74.62 -56.07
C HIS A 532 70.51 73.83 -54.75
N VAL A 533 71.51 73.99 -53.88
CA VAL A 533 71.50 73.37 -52.55
C VAL A 533 70.36 73.91 -51.69
N LEU A 534 70.07 75.22 -51.77
CA LEU A 534 68.93 75.81 -51.07
C LEU A 534 67.60 75.29 -51.61
N GLU A 535 67.45 75.14 -52.92
CA GLU A 535 66.26 74.52 -53.53
C GLU A 535 66.07 73.07 -53.06
N GLU A 536 67.14 72.27 -52.97
CA GLU A 536 67.08 70.92 -52.44
C GLU A 536 66.74 70.87 -50.93
N VAL A 537 67.24 71.82 -50.14
CA VAL A 537 66.94 71.94 -48.71
C VAL A 537 65.49 72.38 -48.50
N HIS A 538 64.99 73.35 -49.27
CA HIS A 538 63.59 73.78 -49.25
C HIS A 538 62.65 72.66 -49.67
N ALA A 539 62.95 71.96 -50.77
CA ALA A 539 62.19 70.79 -51.20
C ALA A 539 62.21 69.66 -50.16
N PHE A 540 63.31 69.52 -49.38
CA PHE A 540 63.36 68.57 -48.28
C PHE A 540 62.49 69.05 -47.11
N LYS A 541 62.49 70.33 -46.75
CA LYS A 541 61.57 70.88 -45.75
C LYS A 541 60.10 70.67 -46.12
N ASP A 542 59.74 70.92 -47.38
CA ASP A 542 58.38 70.69 -47.87
C ASP A 542 57.97 69.20 -47.77
N GLU A 543 58.91 68.27 -47.97
CA GLU A 543 58.66 66.84 -47.71
C GLU A 543 58.56 66.53 -46.22
N MET A 544 59.41 67.13 -45.37
CA MET A 544 59.30 66.99 -43.91
C MET A 544 57.94 67.48 -43.41
N ASP A 545 57.45 68.62 -43.90
CA ASP A 545 56.17 69.19 -43.50
C ASP A 545 54.99 68.31 -43.96
N ARG A 546 55.09 67.70 -45.15
CA ARG A 546 54.10 66.69 -45.59
C ARG A 546 54.08 65.46 -44.68
N GLN A 547 55.25 64.98 -44.25
CA GLN A 547 55.37 63.82 -43.37
C GLN A 547 55.04 64.15 -41.90
N ALA A 548 55.09 65.43 -41.50
CA ALA A 548 54.71 65.89 -40.17
C ALA A 548 53.22 65.63 -39.88
N VAL A 549 52.37 65.70 -40.90
CA VAL A 549 50.94 65.36 -40.78
C VAL A 549 50.76 63.91 -40.32
N LEU A 550 51.48 62.97 -40.96
CA LEU A 550 51.42 61.55 -40.60
C LEU A 550 52.00 61.30 -39.20
N LYS A 551 53.04 62.04 -38.81
CA LYS A 551 53.63 61.98 -37.46
C LYS A 551 52.65 62.48 -36.38
N GLU A 552 51.92 63.57 -36.62
CA GLU A 552 50.93 64.09 -35.68
C GLU A 552 49.75 63.12 -35.54
N GLN A 553 49.26 62.56 -36.65
CA GLN A 553 48.25 61.50 -36.64
C GLN A 553 48.71 60.29 -35.83
N LEU A 554 49.95 59.83 -36.04
CA LEU A 554 50.52 58.72 -35.28
C LEU A 554 50.62 59.05 -33.77
N CYS A 555 50.98 60.28 -33.40
CA CYS A 555 51.03 60.70 -31.99
C CYS A 555 49.64 60.73 -31.34
N TYR A 556 48.61 61.14 -32.10
CA TYR A 556 47.22 61.10 -31.65
C TYR A 556 46.75 59.66 -31.42
N THR A 557 46.96 58.78 -32.40
CA THR A 557 46.61 57.35 -32.29
C THR A 557 47.34 56.69 -31.13
N ALA A 558 48.62 57.01 -30.92
CA ALA A 558 49.40 56.50 -29.78
C ALA A 558 48.84 56.96 -28.42
N ALA A 559 48.40 58.22 -28.33
CA ALA A 559 47.79 58.75 -27.11
C ALA A 559 46.41 58.14 -26.83
N HIS A 560 45.62 57.93 -27.88
CA HIS A 560 44.33 57.24 -27.82
C HIS A 560 44.50 55.83 -27.24
N ILE A 561 45.35 55.00 -27.87
CA ILE A 561 45.59 53.63 -27.43
C ILE A 561 46.21 53.60 -26.02
N ALA A 562 47.15 54.50 -25.71
CA ALA A 562 47.79 54.55 -24.40
C ALA A 562 46.91 55.09 -23.27
N SER A 563 45.76 55.71 -23.57
CA SER A 563 44.81 56.20 -22.56
C SER A 563 43.94 55.08 -21.97
N GLY A 564 43.67 54.03 -22.74
CA GLY A 564 42.93 52.83 -22.32
C GLY A 564 43.79 51.70 -21.77
N ALA A 565 45.09 51.96 -21.55
CA ALA A 565 46.11 50.93 -21.32
C ALA A 565 46.59 50.83 -19.86
N PRO A 566 46.87 49.63 -19.32
CA PRO A 566 47.64 49.46 -18.09
C PRO A 566 49.01 50.14 -18.18
N VAL A 567 49.53 50.69 -17.07
CA VAL A 567 50.75 51.51 -17.03
C VAL A 567 51.96 50.84 -17.71
N HIS A 568 52.11 49.53 -17.56
CA HIS A 568 53.20 48.76 -18.16
C HIS A 568 53.05 48.60 -19.69
N GLN A 569 51.82 48.57 -20.21
CA GLN A 569 51.52 48.46 -21.64
C GLN A 569 51.52 49.83 -22.33
N ALA A 570 51.05 50.87 -21.63
CA ALA A 570 51.15 52.27 -22.08
C ALA A 570 52.61 52.68 -22.35
N ALA A 571 53.57 52.17 -21.56
CA ALA A 571 54.99 52.39 -21.79
C ALA A 571 55.48 51.81 -23.12
N ALA A 572 54.97 50.63 -23.52
CA ALA A 572 55.34 49.97 -24.77
C ALA A 572 54.90 50.75 -26.02
N ILE A 573 53.80 51.51 -25.92
CA ILE A 573 53.30 52.40 -27.00
C ILE A 573 54.04 53.74 -27.00
N ARG A 574 54.30 54.31 -25.82
CA ARG A 574 54.93 55.64 -25.68
C ARG A 574 56.41 55.65 -26.04
N GLN A 575 57.15 54.58 -25.76
CA GLN A 575 58.60 54.52 -26.01
C GLN A 575 58.97 54.70 -27.49
N PRO A 576 58.37 53.98 -28.47
CA PRO A 576 58.67 54.17 -29.88
C PRO A 576 58.37 55.59 -30.38
N ILE A 577 57.28 56.20 -29.90
CA ILE A 577 56.88 57.56 -30.25
C ILE A 577 57.86 58.61 -29.72
N ASN A 578 58.33 58.44 -28.48
CA ASN A 578 59.38 59.29 -27.93
C ASN A 578 60.67 59.21 -28.76
N LYS A 579 61.04 58.01 -29.22
CA LYS A 579 62.20 57.82 -30.09
C LYS A 579 62.00 58.48 -31.45
N LEU A 580 60.84 58.32 -32.07
CA LEU A 580 60.48 58.97 -33.34
C LEU A 580 60.55 60.49 -33.20
N ASN A 581 59.94 61.05 -32.16
CA ASN A 581 59.92 62.50 -31.90
C ASN A 581 61.32 63.08 -31.71
N LEU A 582 62.20 62.38 -30.98
CA LEU A 582 63.58 62.79 -30.78
C LEU A 582 64.35 62.84 -32.10
N ARG A 583 64.28 61.77 -32.90
CA ARG A 583 64.96 61.70 -34.20
C ARG A 583 64.43 62.76 -35.18
N TRP A 584 63.12 62.98 -35.18
CA TRP A 584 62.49 64.03 -35.98
C TRP A 584 63.00 65.43 -35.63
N ALA A 585 63.10 65.75 -34.34
CA ALA A 585 63.60 67.03 -33.87
C ALA A 585 65.08 67.23 -34.26
N GLN A 586 65.88 66.17 -34.16
CA GLN A 586 67.29 66.19 -34.59
C GLN A 586 67.44 66.43 -36.09
N LEU A 587 66.63 65.75 -36.91
CA LEU A 587 66.61 65.92 -38.37
C LEU A 587 66.23 67.35 -38.75
N TYR A 588 65.17 67.90 -38.15
CA TYR A 588 64.69 69.26 -38.43
C TYR A 588 65.71 70.33 -38.00
N SER A 589 66.29 70.21 -36.81
CA SER A 589 67.34 71.12 -36.33
C SER A 589 68.56 71.10 -37.25
N SER A 590 69.02 69.91 -37.63
CA SER A 590 70.20 69.75 -38.48
C SER A 590 69.96 70.29 -39.90
N LEU A 591 68.74 70.18 -40.42
CA LEU A 591 68.36 70.73 -41.72
C LEU A 591 68.29 72.26 -41.69
N ASN A 592 67.75 72.85 -40.61
CA ASN A 592 67.76 74.31 -40.41
C ASN A 592 69.18 74.86 -40.24
N ASP A 593 70.02 74.18 -39.47
CA ASP A 593 71.43 74.56 -39.31
C ASP A 593 72.16 74.51 -40.66
N ARG A 594 71.84 73.52 -41.50
CA ARG A 594 72.41 73.40 -42.84
C ARG A 594 71.97 74.53 -43.76
N GLU A 595 70.70 74.88 -43.75
CA GLU A 595 70.17 76.03 -44.50
C GLU A 595 70.85 77.34 -44.07
N ASN A 596 70.90 77.61 -42.76
CA ASN A 596 71.49 78.83 -42.21
C ASN A 596 72.97 78.98 -42.60
N LYS A 597 73.73 77.88 -42.57
CA LYS A 597 75.14 77.87 -42.99
C LYS A 597 75.33 77.99 -44.50
N VAL A 598 74.36 77.59 -45.32
CA VAL A 598 74.43 77.76 -46.78
C VAL A 598 74.01 79.18 -47.19
N ILE A 599 73.11 79.84 -46.44
CA ILE A 599 72.70 81.25 -46.65
C ILE A 599 73.79 82.21 -46.13
N HIS A 600 74.47 81.84 -45.06
CA HIS A 600 75.58 82.59 -44.46
C HIS A 600 76.88 81.74 -44.49
N PRO A 601 77.44 81.48 -45.69
CA PRO A 601 78.58 80.60 -45.90
C PRO A 601 79.87 81.06 -45.22
#